data_AF-A0A1F7XZU0-F1
#
_entry.id   AF-A0A1F7XZU0-F1
#
_cell.length_a   1.000
_cell.length_b   1.000
_cell.length_c   1.000
_cell.angle_alpha   90.00
_cell.angle_beta   90.00
_cell.angle_gamma   90.00
#
_symmetry.space_group_name_H-M   'P 1'
#
loop_
_entity.id
_entity.type
_entity.pdbx_description
1 polymer ?
#
loop_
_entity_poly.entity_id
_entity_poly.type
_entity_poly.pdbx_seq_one_letter_code
_entity_poly.pdbx_strand_id
1 'polypeptide(L)' 'MNYQRITVSLPKSVYEDLLTLYGKGNISSLLAEVAQKRVLQDKLYKKTPVEEFFALRKITTKRTIKQILAGIHKGRT' A
#
# COMPACT_ATOMS: atom_id res chain seq x y z
N MET A 1 1.29 3.44 20.28
CA MET A 1 1.79 2.71 19.09
C MET A 1 3.02 1.93 19.50
N ASN A 2 3.07 0.64 19.18
CA ASN A 2 4.18 -0.25 19.54
C ASN A 2 5.23 -0.18 18.42
N TYR A 3 6.39 0.41 18.68
CA TYR A 3 7.45 0.59 17.68
C TYR A 3 8.64 -0.31 18.01
N GLN A 4 9.16 -1.00 16.99
CA GLN A 4 10.43 -1.72 17.10
C GLN A 4 11.55 -0.83 16.54
N ARG A 5 12.55 -0.51 17.36
CA ARG A 5 13.74 0.21 16.89
C ARG A 5 14.64 -0.75 16.13
N ILE A 6 15.08 -0.34 14.95
CA ILE A 6 15.97 -1.09 14.08
C ILE A 6 17.20 -0.24 13.81
N THR A 7 18.39 -0.85 13.92
CA THR A 7 19.66 -0.23 13.54
C THR A 7 20.11 -0.83 12.22
N VAL A 8 20.49 0.01 11.27
CA VAL A 8 20.94 -0.42 9.94
C VAL A 8 22.29 0.20 9.61
N SER A 9 23.12 -0.57 8.90
CA SER A 9 24.38 -0.09 8.34
C SER A 9 24.15 0.34 6.90
N LEU A 10 24.64 1.51 6.53
CA LEU A 10 24.58 2.04 5.16
C LEU A 10 26.00 2.28 4.64
N PRO A 11 26.23 2.17 3.32
CA PRO A 11 27.46 2.66 2.72
C PRO A 11 27.66 4.14 3.04
N LYS A 12 28.91 4.52 3.33
CA LYS A 12 29.24 5.88 3.77
C LYS A 12 28.79 6.95 2.75
N SER A 13 29.04 6.71 1.46
CA SER A 13 28.61 7.61 0.37
C SER A 13 27.11 7.86 0.40
N VAL A 14 26.31 6.80 0.52
CA VAL A 14 24.84 6.90 0.58
C VAL A 14 24.39 7.68 1.82
N TYR A 15 25.02 7.45 2.97
CA TYR A 15 24.69 8.22 4.17
C TYR A 15 25.00 9.71 4.01
N GLU A 16 26.15 10.06 3.42
CA GLU A 16 26.54 11.44 3.15
C GLU A 16 25.60 12.13 2.16
N ASP A 17 25.17 11.43 1.11
CA ASP A 17 24.17 11.93 0.16
C ASP A 17 22.83 12.19 0.86
N LEU A 18 22.36 11.24 1.68
CA LEU A 18 21.12 11.38 2.45
C LEU A 18 21.20 12.55 3.44
N LEU A 19 22.36 12.73 4.08
CA LEU A 19 22.58 13.82 5.02
C LEU A 19 22.59 15.18 4.32
N THR A 20 23.13 15.25 3.10
CA THR A 20 23.16 16.45 2.26
C THR A 20 21.76 16.82 1.75
N LEU A 21 20.97 15.82 1.33
CA LEU A 21 19.65 16.05 0.73
C LEU A 21 18.52 16.30 1.74
N TYR A 22 18.55 15.60 2.88
CA TYR A 22 17.41 15.58 3.82
C TYR A 22 17.75 16.11 5.21
N GLY A 23 19.04 16.29 5.53
CA GLY A 23 19.51 16.71 6.84
C GLY A 23 19.49 15.59 7.89
N LYS A 24 20.38 15.70 8.88
CA LYS A 24 20.68 14.65 9.88
C LYS A 24 19.47 14.16 10.68
N GLY A 25 18.46 15.01 10.91
CA GLY A 25 17.27 14.68 11.70
C GLY A 25 16.20 13.88 10.97
N ASN A 26 16.22 13.86 9.63
CA ASN A 26 15.12 13.30 8.83
C ASN A 26 15.44 11.93 8.23
N ILE A 27 16.68 11.47 8.31
CA ILE A 27 17.12 10.21 7.70
C ILE A 27 16.36 9.01 8.26
N SER A 28 16.13 8.96 9.57
CA SER A 28 15.37 7.87 10.21
C SER A 28 13.91 7.83 9.76
N SER A 29 13.27 9.00 9.65
CA SER A 29 11.90 9.13 9.15
C SER A 29 11.80 8.68 7.69
N LEU A 30 12.73 9.13 6.85
CA LEU A 30 12.80 8.74 5.44
C LEU A 30 12.97 7.23 5.27
N LEU A 31 13.90 6.61 6.01
CA LEU A 31 14.13 5.17 5.95
C LEU A 31 12.89 4.38 6.38
N ALA A 32 12.19 4.84 7.42
CA ALA A 32 10.95 4.22 7.86
C ALA A 32 9.85 4.31 6.79
N GLU A 33 9.69 5.47 6.15
CA GLU A 33 8.72 5.67 5.07
C GLU A 33 9.04 4.80 3.85
N VAL A 34 10.30 4.78 3.41
CA VAL A 34 10.75 3.98 2.27
C VAL A 34 10.56 2.49 2.55
N ALA A 35 10.92 2.02 3.75
CA ALA A 35 10.71 0.64 4.16
C ALA A 35 9.21 0.27 4.16
N GLN A 36 8.35 1.12 4.72
CA GLN A 36 6.90 0.91 4.69
C GLN A 36 6.37 0.85 3.26
N LYS A 37 6.76 1.80 2.41
CA LYS A 37 6.33 1.85 1.01
C LYS A 37 6.75 0.59 0.26
N ARG A 38 7.98 0.12 0.47
CA ARG A 38 8.48 -1.10 -0.18
C ARG A 38 7.72 -2.34 0.28
N VAL A 39 7.50 -2.49 1.59
CA VAL A 39 6.73 -3.61 2.14
C VAL A 39 5.29 -3.59 1.63
N LEU A 40 4.65 -2.42 1.52
CA LEU A 40 3.32 -2.30 0.94
C LEU A 40 3.30 -2.68 -0.54
N GLN A 41 4.27 -2.20 -1.33
CA GLN A 41 4.41 -2.59 -2.73
C GLN A 41 4.55 -4.11 -2.88
N ASP A 42 5.42 -4.74 -2.10
CA ASP A 42 5.64 -6.19 -2.16
C ASP A 42 4.41 -6.99 -1.69
N LYS A 43 3.62 -6.46 -0.76
CA LYS A 43 2.34 -7.06 -0.35
C LYS A 43 1.25 -6.91 -1.41
N LEU A 44 1.20 -5.78 -2.09
CA LEU A 44 0.24 -5.52 -3.17
C LEU A 44 0.58 -6.33 -4.43
N TYR A 45 1.86 -6.45 -4.78
CA TYR A 45 2.32 -7.23 -5.94
C TYR A 45 1.98 -8.73 -5.83
N LYS A 46 1.79 -9.23 -4.60
CA LYS A 46 1.43 -10.64 -4.34
C LYS A 46 -0.04 -10.96 -4.59
N LYS A 47 -0.88 -9.97 -4.92
CA LYS A 47 -2.25 -10.22 -5.36
C LYS A 47 -2.41 -9.74 -6.79
N THR A 48 -2.52 -10.67 -7.71
CA THR A 48 -2.91 -10.31 -9.07
C THR A 48 -4.33 -9.69 -9.05
N PRO A 49 -4.65 -8.73 -9.94
CA PRO A 49 -6.00 -8.17 -10.03
C PRO A 49 -7.09 -9.24 -10.18
N VAL A 50 -6.72 -10.38 -10.79
CA VAL A 50 -7.54 -11.58 -10.93
C VAL A 50 -7.85 -12.21 -9.57
N GLU A 51 -6.84 -12.40 -8.72
CA GLU A 51 -7.02 -12.94 -7.37
C GLU A 51 -7.83 -11.99 -6.48
N GLU A 52 -7.64 -10.68 -6.62
CA GLU A 52 -8.45 -9.68 -5.92
C GLU A 52 -9.91 -9.72 -6.37
N PHE A 53 -10.16 -9.84 -7.67
CA PHE A 53 -11.50 -10.03 -8.22
C PHE A 53 -12.17 -11.31 -7.66
N PHE A 54 -11.44 -12.42 -7.61
CA PHE A 54 -11.97 -13.67 -7.05
C PHE A 54 -12.22 -13.56 -5.53
N ALA A 55 -11.33 -12.90 -4.79
CA ALA A 55 -11.51 -12.65 -3.36
C ALA A 55 -12.76 -11.79 -3.10
N LEU A 56 -12.93 -10.70 -3.87
CA LEU A 56 -14.08 -9.81 -3.77
C LEU A 56 -15.37 -10.54 -4.16
N ARG A 57 -15.36 -11.34 -5.23
CA ARG A 57 -16.51 -12.13 -5.68
C ARG A 57 -16.97 -13.14 -4.62
N LYS A 58 -16.06 -13.71 -3.83
CA LYS A 58 -16.41 -14.67 -2.76
C LYS A 58 -17.19 -14.01 -1.62
N ILE A 59 -16.86 -12.77 -1.25
CA ILE A 59 -17.50 -12.05 -0.13
C ILE A 59 -18.71 -11.21 -0.58
N THR A 60 -18.79 -10.88 -1.87
CA THR A 60 -19.90 -10.08 -2.41
C THR A 60 -21.14 -10.94 -2.59
N THR A 61 -22.25 -10.52 -2.00
CA THR A 61 -23.55 -11.18 -2.18
C THR A 61 -24.02 -11.03 -3.63
N LYS A 62 -24.36 -12.15 -4.28
CA LYS A 62 -24.91 -12.12 -5.64
C LYS A 62 -26.23 -11.37 -5.66
N ARG A 63 -26.31 -10.31 -6.46
CA ARG A 63 -27.54 -9.54 -6.67
C ARG A 63 -28.41 -10.22 -7.73
N THR A 64 -29.73 -10.17 -7.54
CA THR A 64 -30.67 -10.64 -8.56
C THR A 64 -30.78 -9.65 -9.70
N ILE A 65 -31.19 -10.11 -10.88
CA ILE A 65 -31.38 -9.26 -12.08
C ILE A 65 -32.26 -8.05 -11.76
N LYS A 66 -33.33 -8.24 -10.97
CA LYS A 66 -34.24 -7.17 -10.54
C LYS A 66 -33.51 -6.07 -9.72
N GLN A 67 -32.60 -6.46 -8.83
CA GLN A 67 -31.81 -5.51 -8.04
C GLN A 67 -30.78 -4.76 -8.88
N ILE A 68 -30.20 -5.44 -9.87
CA ILE A 68 -29.26 -4.83 -10.82
C ILE A 68 -29.98 -3.78 -11.67
N LEU A 69 -31.13 -4.15 -12.25
CA LEU A 69 -31.95 -3.24 -13.06
C LEU A 69 -32.44 -2.03 -12.25
N ALA A 70 -32.85 -2.23 -11.00
CA ALA A 70 -33.23 -1.14 -10.12
C ALA A 70 -32.07 -0.17 -9.83
N GLY A 71 -30.85 -0.68 -9.63
CA GLY A 71 -29.66 0.14 -9.47
C GLY A 71 -29.30 0.94 -10.72
N ILE A 72 -29.37 0.31 -11.90
CA ILE A 72 -29.13 0.98 -13.19
C ILE A 72 -30.15 2.10 -13.41
N HIS A 73 -31.43 1.86 -13.12
CA HIS A 73 -32.48 2.87 -13.24
C HIS A 73 -32.21 4.08 -12.34
N LYS A 74 -31.86 3.85 -11.07
CA LYS A 74 -31.53 4.91 -10.10
C LYS A 74 -30.32 5.77 -10.49
N GLY A 75 -29.36 5.22 -11.23
CA GLY A 75 -28.21 5.99 -11.72
C GLY A 75 -28.47 6.79 -13.00
N ARG A 76 -29.60 6.54 -13.68
CA ARG A 76 -29.98 7.22 -14.93
C ARG A 76 -31.01 8.33 -14.72
N THR A 77 -31.76 8.28 -13.63
CA THR A 77 -32.66 9.35 -13.15
C THR A 77 -31.93 10.28 -12.20
#